data_AF-A0A182SNX1-F1
#
_entry.id   AF-A0A182SNX1-F1
#
_cell.length_a   1.000
_cell.length_b   1.000
_cell.length_c   1.000
_cell.angle_alpha   90.00
_cell.angle_beta   90.00
_cell.angle_gamma   90.00
#
_symmetry.space_group_name_H-M   'P 1'
#
loop_
_entity.id
_entity.type
_entity.pdbx_description
1 polymer ?
#
loop_
_entity_poly.entity_id
_entity_poly.type
_entity_poly.pdbx_seq_one_letter_code
_entity_poly.pdbx_strand_id
1 'polypeptide(L)'
;MGLLHDLEDQLLRDELSKKQQQLEQAHAMLIKHHEKTQDLEYRQQKSVHALREEQISKQHESELRNQKEYMDRAERELLRRHALELKQQPKSLKVRTPHWTMVKREMANANFPSFVFKQQKELQIRKQFRETCKTQTIQYKALKRQILQTTPKEEQKAVIKQLKEEQHRKLTLLGDQYEQSIADMLQKQSLRLDESQEVECHQLKDRLQYELDILTAYQSKNRMQAQAQRDRERKELEDRVSVRRALLESKC
;
A
#
# COMPACT_ATOMS: atom_id res chain seq x y z
N MET A 1 108.33 -8.04 -0.21
CA MET A 1 107.29 -7.20 -0.85
C MET A 1 105.99 -7.98 -1.15
N GLY A 2 106.00 -9.30 -1.43
CA GLY A 2 104.77 -10.08 -1.62
C GLY A 2 103.87 -10.18 -0.38
N LEU A 3 104.43 -10.54 0.79
CA LEU A 3 103.64 -10.80 2.01
C LEU A 3 102.83 -9.61 2.56
N LEU A 4 103.28 -8.37 2.35
CA LEU A 4 102.55 -7.18 2.80
C LEU A 4 101.34 -6.91 1.87
N HIS A 5 101.56 -7.10 0.57
CA HIS A 5 100.54 -6.97 -0.45
C HIS A 5 99.45 -8.04 -0.29
N ASP A 6 99.84 -9.28 0.02
CA ASP A 6 98.91 -10.38 0.28
C ASP A 6 98.00 -10.10 1.50
N LEU A 7 98.56 -9.48 2.55
CA LEU A 7 97.80 -9.10 3.75
C LEU A 7 96.83 -7.94 3.48
N GLU A 8 97.25 -6.95 2.70
CA GLU A 8 96.39 -5.83 2.27
C GLU A 8 95.23 -6.32 1.40
N ASP A 9 95.49 -7.22 0.45
CA ASP A 9 94.47 -7.86 -0.38
C ASP A 9 93.48 -8.68 0.46
N GLN A 10 93.97 -9.37 1.48
CA GLN A 10 93.12 -10.15 2.38
C GLN A 10 92.22 -9.25 3.24
N LEU A 11 92.75 -8.14 3.77
CA LEU A 11 91.97 -7.15 4.52
C LEU A 11 90.91 -6.48 3.64
N LEU A 12 91.24 -6.13 2.39
CA LEU A 12 90.29 -5.59 1.42
C LEU A 12 89.15 -6.58 1.10
N ARG A 13 89.46 -7.86 0.94
CA ARG A 13 88.46 -8.92 0.73
C ARG A 13 87.54 -9.07 1.95
N ASP A 14 88.10 -9.04 3.15
CA ASP A 14 87.33 -9.14 4.38
C ASP A 14 86.43 -7.92 4.61
N GLU A 15 86.90 -6.71 4.29
CA GLU A 15 86.09 -5.49 4.33
C GLU A 15 84.95 -5.53 3.32
N LEU A 16 85.22 -5.92 2.07
CA LEU A 16 84.20 -6.09 1.04
C LEU A 16 83.16 -7.15 1.43
N SER A 17 83.60 -8.27 1.99
CA SER A 17 82.72 -9.33 2.48
C SER A 17 81.80 -8.84 3.62
N LYS A 18 82.34 -8.09 4.59
CA LYS A 18 81.53 -7.49 5.66
C LYS A 18 80.53 -6.48 5.13
N LYS A 19 80.90 -5.66 4.14
CA LYS A 19 79.99 -4.70 3.50
C LYS A 19 78.87 -5.42 2.74
N GLN A 20 79.19 -6.49 2.03
CA GLN A 20 78.20 -7.33 1.36
C GLN A 20 77.21 -7.95 2.36
N GLN A 21 77.70 -8.51 3.46
CA GLN A 21 76.85 -9.08 4.50
C GLN A 21 75.93 -8.04 5.16
N GLN A 22 76.44 -6.84 5.43
CA GLN A 22 75.62 -5.73 5.97
C GLN A 22 74.50 -5.31 5.00
N LEU A 23 74.82 -5.28 3.69
CA LEU A 23 73.84 -4.97 2.65
C LEU A 23 72.74 -6.04 2.58
N GLU A 24 73.11 -7.32 2.57
CA GLU A 24 72.16 -8.45 2.57
C GLU A 24 71.25 -8.45 3.80
N GLN A 25 71.79 -8.15 4.98
CA GLN A 25 71.01 -8.03 6.22
C GLN A 25 70.03 -6.86 6.15
N ALA A 26 70.46 -5.70 5.63
CA ALA A 26 69.59 -4.55 5.45
C ALA A 26 68.45 -4.86 4.46
N HIS A 27 68.75 -5.56 3.36
CA HIS A 27 67.75 -5.99 2.38
C HIS A 27 66.73 -6.97 2.97
N ALA A 28 67.20 -7.98 3.70
CA ALA A 28 66.31 -8.94 4.37
C ALA A 28 65.38 -8.24 5.38
N MET A 29 65.88 -7.23 6.10
CA MET A 29 65.06 -6.42 6.99
C MET A 29 64.00 -5.61 6.23
N LEU A 30 64.36 -4.99 5.10
CA LEU A 30 63.41 -4.23 4.28
C LEU A 30 62.28 -5.09 3.71
N ILE A 31 62.59 -6.30 3.23
CA ILE A 31 61.58 -7.27 2.76
C ILE A 31 60.61 -7.62 3.89
N LYS A 32 61.13 -7.97 5.07
CA LYS A 32 60.30 -8.29 6.24
C LYS A 32 59.44 -7.11 6.71
N HIS A 33 59.96 -5.88 6.63
CA HIS A 33 59.18 -4.69 6.92
C HIS A 33 58.07 -4.46 5.89
N HIS A 34 58.34 -4.71 4.61
CA HIS A 34 57.36 -4.63 3.54
C HIS A 34 56.22 -5.63 3.76
N GLU A 35 56.50 -6.90 4.05
CA GLU A 35 55.49 -7.92 4.34
C GLU A 35 54.57 -7.50 5.49
N LYS A 36 55.14 -7.05 6.61
CA LYS A 36 54.35 -6.57 7.75
C LYS A 36 53.48 -5.36 7.42
N THR A 37 53.99 -4.44 6.59
CA THR A 37 53.27 -3.24 6.17
C THR A 37 52.12 -3.61 5.24
N GLN A 38 52.38 -4.47 4.27
CA GLN A 38 51.40 -5.05 3.36
C GLN A 38 50.25 -5.72 4.14
N ASP A 39 50.58 -6.58 5.10
CA ASP A 39 49.60 -7.28 5.94
C ASP A 39 48.72 -6.31 6.76
N LEU A 40 49.30 -5.20 7.23
CA LEU A 40 48.57 -4.18 7.96
C LEU A 40 47.61 -3.42 7.04
N GLU A 41 48.09 -2.99 5.87
CA GLU A 41 47.29 -2.25 4.88
C GLU A 41 46.09 -3.09 4.40
N TYR A 42 46.30 -4.37 4.09
CA TYR A 42 45.19 -5.26 3.69
C TYR A 42 44.17 -5.47 4.81
N ARG A 43 44.63 -5.63 6.06
CA ARG A 43 43.73 -5.76 7.21
C ARG A 43 42.90 -4.50 7.44
N GLN A 44 43.52 -3.34 7.37
CA GLN A 44 42.84 -2.05 7.52
C GLN A 44 41.82 -1.83 6.40
N GLN A 45 42.20 -2.08 5.14
CA GLN A 45 41.28 -1.97 4.01
C GLN A 45 40.07 -2.90 4.17
N LYS A 46 40.31 -4.17 4.51
CA LYS A 46 39.24 -5.15 4.76
C LYS A 46 38.30 -4.70 5.88
N SER A 47 38.84 -4.15 6.97
CA SER A 47 38.04 -3.62 8.08
C SER A 47 37.16 -2.45 7.65
N VAL A 48 37.71 -1.49 6.89
CA VAL A 48 36.96 -0.33 6.38
C VAL A 48 35.85 -0.78 5.41
N HIS A 49 36.15 -1.72 4.51
CA HIS A 49 35.17 -2.29 3.59
C HIS A 49 34.03 -3.01 4.31
N ALA A 50 34.34 -3.77 5.36
CA ALA A 50 33.34 -4.46 6.17
C ALA A 50 32.41 -3.48 6.90
N LEU A 51 32.96 -2.42 7.51
CA LEU A 51 32.16 -1.39 8.19
C LEU A 51 31.23 -0.65 7.21
N ARG A 52 31.72 -0.32 6.02
CA ARG A 52 30.91 0.32 4.97
C ARG A 52 29.77 -0.59 4.50
N GLU A 53 30.03 -1.88 4.32
CA GLU A 53 29.02 -2.86 3.93
C GLU A 53 27.95 -3.08 5.00
N GLU A 54 28.36 -3.16 6.26
CA GLU A 54 27.44 -3.24 7.40
C GLU A 54 26.56 -1.99 7.48
N GLN A 55 27.14 -0.80 7.30
CA GLN A 55 26.40 0.46 7.30
C GLN A 55 25.35 0.51 6.18
N ILE A 56 25.74 0.17 4.94
CA ILE A 56 24.81 0.12 3.79
C ILE A 56 23.70 -0.89 4.06
N SER A 57 24.03 -2.06 4.61
CA SER A 57 23.04 -3.09 4.92
C SER A 57 22.03 -2.61 5.96
N LYS A 58 22.50 -2.01 7.06
CA LYS A 58 21.63 -1.42 8.10
C LYS A 58 20.76 -0.30 7.57
N GLN A 59 21.31 0.55 6.70
CA GLN A 59 20.56 1.61 6.05
C GLN A 59 19.43 1.03 5.20
N HIS A 60 19.73 0.08 4.31
CA HIS A 60 18.74 -0.55 3.45
C HIS A 60 17.63 -1.26 4.24
N GLU A 61 18.00 -1.96 5.31
CA GLU A 61 17.02 -2.58 6.21
C GLU A 61 16.10 -1.53 6.87
N SER A 62 16.65 -0.39 7.31
CA SER A 62 15.85 0.68 7.90
C SER A 62 14.89 1.31 6.90
N GLU A 63 15.35 1.55 5.68
CA GLU A 63 14.52 2.07 4.59
C GLU A 63 13.36 1.11 4.28
N LEU A 64 13.64 -0.20 4.19
CA LEU A 64 12.60 -1.22 3.94
C LEU A 64 11.60 -1.33 5.10
N ARG A 65 12.08 -1.29 6.35
CA ARG A 65 11.20 -1.25 7.52
C ARG A 65 10.27 -0.04 7.47
N ASN A 66 10.82 1.14 7.20
CA ASN A 66 10.06 2.37 7.10
C ASN A 66 9.02 2.31 5.96
N GLN A 67 9.41 1.78 4.79
CA GLN A 67 8.50 1.60 3.66
C GLN A 67 7.34 0.67 4.03
N LYS A 68 7.63 -0.46 4.68
CA LYS A 68 6.61 -1.41 5.12
C LYS A 68 5.64 -0.78 6.12
N GLU A 69 6.15 -0.05 7.12
CA GLU A 69 5.29 0.63 8.09
C GLU A 69 4.42 1.71 7.46
N TYR A 70 4.94 2.42 6.45
CA TYR A 70 4.19 3.40 5.67
C TYR A 70 3.07 2.72 4.88
N MET A 71 3.36 1.62 4.19
CA MET A 71 2.37 0.81 3.47
C MET A 71 1.24 0.37 4.41
N ASP A 72 1.58 -0.24 5.55
CA ASP A 72 0.61 -0.69 6.55
C ASP A 72 -0.25 0.47 7.08
N ARG A 73 0.34 1.66 7.26
CA ARG A 73 -0.40 2.86 7.67
C ARG A 73 -1.38 3.32 6.60
N ALA A 74 -0.94 3.41 5.34
CA ALA A 74 -1.77 3.81 4.22
C ALA A 74 -2.96 2.85 4.01
N GLU A 75 -2.73 1.54 4.11
CA GLU A 75 -3.79 0.52 4.05
C GLU A 75 -4.81 0.67 5.18
N ARG A 76 -4.35 0.87 6.43
CA ARG A 76 -5.24 1.10 7.58
C ARG A 76 -6.06 2.38 7.43
N GLU A 77 -5.46 3.44 6.90
CA GLU A 77 -6.18 4.70 6.63
C GLU A 77 -7.26 4.50 5.56
N LEU A 78 -6.96 3.77 4.48
CA LEU A 78 -7.93 3.41 3.45
C LEU A 78 -9.11 2.64 4.05
N LEU A 79 -8.83 1.56 4.79
CA LEU A 79 -9.87 0.76 5.45
C LEU A 79 -10.73 1.60 6.41
N ARG A 80 -10.11 2.54 7.13
CA ARG A 80 -10.83 3.46 8.02
C ARG A 80 -11.76 4.40 7.24
N ARG A 81 -11.34 4.89 6.07
CA ARG A 81 -12.20 5.71 5.19
C ARG A 81 -13.38 4.90 4.68
N HIS A 82 -13.15 3.70 4.14
CA HIS A 82 -14.21 2.81 3.66
C HIS A 82 -15.21 2.46 4.75
N ALA A 83 -14.74 2.15 5.96
CA ALA A 83 -15.62 1.88 7.09
C ALA A 83 -16.46 3.10 7.52
N LEU A 84 -15.93 4.32 7.36
CA LEU A 84 -16.67 5.55 7.66
C LEU A 84 -17.75 5.80 6.60
N GLU A 85 -17.47 5.56 5.32
CA GLU A 85 -18.44 5.67 4.23
C GLU A 85 -19.61 4.70 4.41
N LEU A 86 -19.33 3.45 4.80
CA LEU A 86 -20.36 2.48 5.14
C LEU A 86 -21.24 2.94 6.32
N LYS A 87 -20.64 3.55 7.35
CA LYS A 87 -21.38 4.09 8.50
C LYS A 87 -22.25 5.30 8.14
N GLN A 88 -21.87 6.07 7.12
CA GLN A 88 -22.64 7.20 6.61
C GLN A 88 -23.83 6.76 5.75
N GLN A 89 -23.92 5.49 5.36
CA GLN A 89 -25.07 5.00 4.60
C GLN A 89 -26.40 5.14 5.39
N PRO A 90 -27.52 5.44 4.69
CA PRO A 90 -28.80 5.63 5.33
C PRO A 90 -29.28 4.36 6.06
N LYS A 91 -29.66 4.52 7.33
CA LYS A 91 -30.15 3.44 8.21
C LYS A 91 -31.54 2.88 7.85
N SER A 92 -32.17 3.36 6.77
CA SER A 92 -33.45 2.86 6.27
C SER A 92 -33.42 1.35 5.93
N LEU A 93 -32.21 0.79 5.82
CA LEU A 93 -31.88 -0.64 5.68
C LEU A 93 -32.46 -1.60 6.74
N LYS A 94 -33.07 -1.14 7.85
CA LYS A 94 -33.42 -2.05 8.97
C LYS A 94 -34.90 -2.20 9.34
N VAL A 95 -35.81 -1.41 8.78
CA VAL A 95 -37.22 -1.42 9.26
C VAL A 95 -38.16 -2.03 8.23
N ARG A 96 -38.31 -3.36 8.29
CA ARG A 96 -39.38 -4.08 7.59
C ARG A 96 -40.71 -3.81 8.32
N THR A 97 -41.31 -2.66 8.04
CA THR A 97 -42.63 -2.30 8.61
C THR A 97 -43.71 -2.99 7.79
N PRO A 98 -44.73 -3.65 8.39
CA PRO A 98 -45.74 -4.35 7.62
C PRO A 98 -46.45 -3.43 6.62
N HIS A 99 -46.54 -3.87 5.38
CA HIS A 99 -47.07 -3.12 4.23
C HIS A 99 -48.29 -2.23 4.50
N TRP A 100 -49.33 -2.81 5.07
CA TRP A 100 -50.60 -2.14 5.36
C TRP A 100 -50.46 -1.06 6.44
N THR A 101 -49.50 -1.23 7.36
CA THR A 101 -49.20 -0.22 8.39
C THR A 101 -48.43 0.95 7.80
N MET A 102 -47.57 0.71 6.81
CA MET A 102 -46.84 1.76 6.09
C MET A 102 -47.78 2.59 5.21
N VAL A 103 -48.65 1.93 4.44
CA VAL A 103 -49.69 2.59 3.63
C VAL A 103 -50.64 3.39 4.52
N LYS A 104 -51.15 2.81 5.61
CA LYS A 104 -52.00 3.55 6.58
C LYS A 104 -51.29 4.73 7.21
N ARG A 105 -50.03 4.59 7.62
CA ARG A 105 -49.23 5.66 8.22
C ARG A 105 -48.95 6.79 7.23
N GLU A 106 -48.60 6.47 5.99
CA GLU A 106 -48.36 7.46 4.92
C GLU A 106 -49.65 8.16 4.47
N MET A 107 -50.79 7.47 4.47
CA MET A 107 -52.11 8.08 4.22
C MET A 107 -52.61 8.96 5.37
N ALA A 108 -52.26 8.62 6.62
CA ALA A 108 -52.73 9.35 7.82
C ALA A 108 -51.86 10.56 8.20
N ASN A 109 -50.56 10.56 7.88
CA ASN A 109 -49.63 11.62 8.29
C ASN A 109 -49.16 12.47 7.10
N ALA A 110 -49.82 13.62 6.92
CA ALA A 110 -49.35 14.68 6.02
C ALA A 110 -48.13 15.44 6.56
N ASN A 111 -47.78 15.31 7.85
CA ASN A 111 -46.86 16.23 8.53
C ASN A 111 -45.82 15.54 9.45
N PHE A 112 -45.04 14.60 8.92
CA PHE A 112 -43.90 14.05 9.68
C PHE A 112 -42.67 14.96 9.52
N PRO A 113 -41.93 15.27 10.61
CA PRO A 113 -40.69 16.03 10.53
C PRO A 113 -39.70 15.36 9.59
N SER A 114 -38.98 16.17 8.81
CA SER A 114 -37.86 15.76 7.96
C SER A 114 -36.73 15.21 8.84
N PHE A 115 -36.87 13.98 9.32
CA PHE A 115 -35.81 13.32 10.07
C PHE A 115 -34.78 12.81 9.07
N VAL A 116 -33.76 13.65 8.89
CA VAL A 116 -32.36 13.33 8.61
C VAL A 116 -32.09 12.69 7.25
N PHE A 117 -31.57 13.53 6.34
CA PHE A 117 -30.71 13.18 5.21
C PHE A 117 -31.20 12.01 4.33
N LYS A 118 -32.24 12.26 3.53
CA LYS A 118 -32.62 11.36 2.43
C LYS A 118 -31.90 11.78 1.15
N GLN A 119 -31.25 10.82 0.50
CA GLN A 119 -30.74 10.96 -0.87
C GLN A 119 -31.86 11.48 -1.78
N GLN A 120 -31.55 12.42 -2.69
CA GLN A 120 -32.51 13.06 -3.58
C GLN A 120 -33.40 12.06 -4.33
N LYS A 121 -32.85 10.90 -4.72
CA LYS A 121 -33.58 9.79 -5.35
C LYS A 121 -34.60 9.11 -4.43
N GLU A 122 -34.28 8.90 -3.15
CA GLU A 122 -35.21 8.31 -2.19
C GLU A 122 -36.42 9.24 -1.97
N LEU A 123 -36.18 10.55 -1.91
CA LEU A 123 -37.23 11.55 -1.79
C LEU A 123 -38.18 11.52 -2.99
N GLN A 124 -37.62 11.38 -4.20
CA GLN A 124 -38.40 11.30 -5.44
C GLN A 124 -39.29 10.05 -5.48
N ILE A 125 -38.76 8.87 -5.13
CA ILE A 125 -39.50 7.60 -5.09
C ILE A 125 -40.64 7.69 -4.05
N ARG A 126 -40.37 8.24 -2.87
CA ARG A 126 -41.38 8.47 -1.83
C ARG A 126 -42.47 9.43 -2.27
N LYS A 127 -42.10 10.53 -2.94
CA LYS A 127 -43.06 11.52 -3.45
C LYS A 127 -43.98 10.88 -4.49
N GLN A 128 -43.41 10.15 -5.44
CA GLN A 128 -44.16 9.45 -6.48
C GLN A 128 -45.15 8.45 -5.86
N PHE A 129 -44.71 7.60 -4.93
CA PHE A 129 -45.58 6.66 -4.23
C PHE A 129 -46.75 7.36 -3.52
N ARG A 130 -46.46 8.44 -2.78
CA ARG A 130 -47.46 9.23 -2.05
C ARG A 130 -48.49 9.83 -3.00
N GLU A 131 -48.06 10.38 -4.13
CA GLU A 131 -48.95 10.95 -5.16
C GLU A 131 -49.83 9.87 -5.79
N THR A 132 -49.27 8.70 -6.12
CA THR A 132 -50.02 7.57 -6.68
C THR A 132 -51.07 7.04 -5.70
N CYS A 133 -50.73 6.88 -4.42
CA CYS A 133 -51.68 6.46 -3.38
C CYS A 133 -52.82 7.47 -3.17
N LYS A 134 -52.52 8.78 -3.22
CA LYS A 134 -53.54 9.84 -3.14
C LYS A 134 -54.51 9.76 -4.31
N THR A 135 -53.99 9.65 -5.52
CA THR A 135 -54.80 9.53 -6.74
C THR A 135 -55.70 8.29 -6.68
N GLN A 136 -55.17 7.12 -6.32
CA GLN A 136 -55.95 5.90 -6.13
C GLN A 136 -57.05 6.03 -5.07
N THR A 137 -56.77 6.75 -3.99
CA THR A 137 -57.76 6.99 -2.92
C THR A 137 -58.91 7.87 -3.41
N ILE A 138 -58.61 8.91 -4.19
CA ILE A 138 -59.62 9.81 -4.78
C ILE A 138 -60.45 9.05 -5.82
N GLN A 139 -59.79 8.30 -6.71
CA GLN A 139 -60.43 7.48 -7.73
C GLN A 139 -61.36 6.42 -7.14
N TYR A 140 -60.93 5.73 -6.08
CA TYR A 140 -61.78 4.78 -5.35
C TYR A 140 -63.04 5.43 -4.80
N LYS A 141 -62.92 6.60 -4.17
CA LYS A 141 -64.08 7.33 -3.61
C LYS A 141 -65.07 7.74 -4.71
N ALA A 142 -64.57 8.20 -5.86
CA ALA A 142 -65.39 8.56 -7.01
C ALA A 142 -66.10 7.32 -7.60
N LEU A 143 -65.35 6.25 -7.87
CA LEU A 143 -65.86 5.00 -8.42
C LEU A 143 -66.93 4.37 -7.51
N LYS A 144 -66.66 4.31 -6.20
CA LYS A 144 -67.61 3.80 -5.22
C LYS A 144 -68.91 4.59 -5.22
N ARG A 145 -68.85 5.93 -5.30
CA ARG A 145 -70.04 6.79 -5.34
C ARG A 145 -70.87 6.49 -6.58
N GLN A 146 -70.24 6.40 -7.75
CA GLN A 146 -70.92 6.14 -9.02
C GLN A 146 -71.61 4.78 -9.04
N ILE A 147 -70.92 3.71 -8.63
CA ILE A 147 -71.48 2.35 -8.62
C ILE A 147 -72.67 2.27 -7.65
N LEU A 148 -72.59 2.89 -6.47
CA LEU A 148 -73.69 2.83 -5.50
C LEU A 148 -74.94 3.60 -5.94
N GLN A 149 -74.82 4.59 -6.84
CA GLN A 149 -75.97 5.30 -7.40
C GLN A 149 -76.82 4.41 -8.32
N THR A 150 -76.21 3.41 -8.97
CA THR A 150 -76.89 2.51 -9.91
C THR A 150 -77.17 1.12 -9.35
N THR A 151 -76.69 0.81 -8.13
CA THR A 151 -76.84 -0.51 -7.49
C THR A 151 -78.05 -0.56 -6.54
N PRO A 152 -78.95 -1.55 -6.64
CA PRO A 152 -80.05 -1.78 -5.70
C PRO A 152 -79.59 -1.98 -4.25
N LYS A 153 -80.36 -1.52 -3.27
CA LYS A 153 -79.95 -1.51 -1.85
C LYS A 153 -79.61 -2.91 -1.31
N GLU A 154 -80.28 -3.95 -1.80
CA GLU A 154 -80.04 -5.34 -1.39
C GLU A 154 -78.62 -5.82 -1.78
N GLU A 155 -78.09 -5.33 -2.90
CA GLU A 155 -76.79 -5.76 -3.46
C GLU A 155 -75.62 -4.87 -3.01
N GLN A 156 -75.89 -3.65 -2.55
CA GLN A 156 -74.86 -2.66 -2.18
C GLN A 156 -73.82 -3.19 -1.19
N LYS A 157 -74.21 -4.05 -0.23
CA LYS A 157 -73.28 -4.61 0.77
C LYS A 157 -72.20 -5.49 0.12
N ALA A 158 -72.58 -6.33 -0.83
CA ALA A 158 -71.65 -7.21 -1.55
C ALA A 158 -70.71 -6.40 -2.44
N VAL A 159 -71.26 -5.41 -3.16
CA VAL A 159 -70.49 -4.51 -4.03
C VAL A 159 -69.50 -3.67 -3.22
N ILE A 160 -69.88 -3.13 -2.06
CA ILE A 160 -68.95 -2.38 -1.18
C ILE A 160 -67.80 -3.27 -0.71
N LYS A 161 -68.08 -4.54 -0.38
CA LYS A 161 -67.05 -5.49 0.06
C LYS A 161 -66.03 -5.73 -1.06
N GLN A 162 -66.50 -6.05 -2.28
CA GLN A 162 -65.64 -6.24 -3.44
C GLN A 162 -64.81 -4.99 -3.77
N LEU A 163 -65.43 -3.81 -3.75
CA LEU A 163 -64.71 -2.56 -4.01
C LEU A 163 -63.62 -2.30 -2.96
N LYS A 164 -63.85 -2.62 -1.69
CA LYS A 164 -62.83 -2.51 -0.63
C LYS A 164 -61.71 -3.52 -0.80
N GLU A 165 -62.02 -4.76 -1.16
CA GLU A 165 -61.03 -5.81 -1.45
C GLU A 165 -60.14 -5.40 -2.62
N GLU A 166 -60.73 -4.87 -3.70
CA GLU A 166 -60.00 -4.40 -4.87
C GLU A 166 -59.14 -3.15 -4.55
N GLN A 167 -59.66 -2.21 -3.75
CA GLN A 167 -58.87 -1.08 -3.26
C GLN A 167 -57.67 -1.55 -2.44
N HIS A 168 -57.89 -2.50 -1.52
CA HIS A 168 -56.83 -3.05 -0.69
C HIS A 168 -55.77 -3.76 -1.54
N ARG A 169 -56.19 -4.58 -2.50
CA ARG A 169 -55.28 -5.26 -3.45
C ARG A 169 -54.43 -4.26 -4.24
N LYS A 170 -55.03 -3.20 -4.78
CA LYS A 170 -54.32 -2.16 -5.53
C LYS A 170 -53.31 -1.40 -4.67
N LEU A 171 -53.68 -1.06 -3.43
CA LEU A 171 -52.77 -0.40 -2.49
C LEU A 171 -51.63 -1.32 -2.06
N THR A 172 -51.90 -2.62 -1.90
CA THR A 172 -50.88 -3.63 -1.66
C THR A 172 -49.89 -3.68 -2.84
N LEU A 173 -50.36 -3.81 -4.08
CA LEU A 173 -49.46 -3.82 -5.23
C LEU A 173 -48.59 -2.55 -5.33
N LEU A 174 -49.16 -1.38 -5.05
CA LEU A 174 -48.41 -0.12 -5.05
C LEU A 174 -47.32 -0.08 -3.97
N GLY A 175 -47.63 -0.58 -2.77
CA GLY A 175 -46.63 -0.68 -1.72
C GLY A 175 -45.50 -1.63 -2.12
N ASP A 176 -45.82 -2.76 -2.77
CA ASP A 176 -44.82 -3.77 -3.15
C ASP A 176 -43.86 -3.17 -4.18
N GLN A 177 -44.40 -2.42 -5.13
CA GLN A 177 -43.63 -1.65 -6.12
C GLN A 177 -42.74 -0.59 -5.47
N TYR A 178 -43.23 0.12 -4.46
CA TYR A 178 -42.44 1.09 -3.71
C TYR A 178 -41.29 0.42 -2.96
N GLU A 179 -41.55 -0.68 -2.25
CA GLU A 179 -40.52 -1.45 -1.54
C GLU A 179 -39.46 -1.99 -2.50
N GLN A 180 -39.87 -2.55 -3.65
CA GLN A 180 -38.96 -3.01 -4.68
C GLN A 180 -38.11 -1.86 -5.25
N SER A 181 -38.73 -0.72 -5.56
CA SER A 181 -38.02 0.45 -6.10
C SER A 181 -36.97 1.01 -5.13
N ILE A 182 -37.28 1.01 -3.83
CA ILE A 182 -36.35 1.39 -2.77
C ILE A 182 -35.22 0.35 -2.66
N ALA A 183 -35.54 -0.95 -2.67
CA ALA A 183 -34.56 -2.03 -2.60
C ALA A 183 -33.57 -1.97 -3.77
N ASP A 184 -34.07 -1.86 -5.00
CA ASP A 184 -33.23 -1.78 -6.21
C ASP A 184 -32.30 -0.56 -6.18
N MET A 185 -32.81 0.59 -5.72
CA MET A 185 -32.03 1.81 -5.62
C MET A 185 -30.91 1.68 -4.59
N LEU A 186 -31.20 1.12 -3.42
CA LEU A 186 -30.22 0.88 -2.36
C LEU A 186 -29.17 -0.15 -2.79
N GLN A 187 -29.60 -1.25 -3.44
CA GLN A 187 -28.68 -2.25 -3.97
C GLN A 187 -27.72 -1.66 -4.99
N LYS A 188 -28.21 -0.86 -5.94
CA LYS A 188 -27.36 -0.15 -6.92
C LYS A 188 -26.40 0.83 -6.25
N GLN A 189 -26.82 1.48 -5.17
CA GLN A 189 -25.93 2.38 -4.42
C GLN A 189 -24.83 1.59 -3.68
N SER A 190 -25.17 0.44 -3.07
CA SER A 190 -24.19 -0.45 -2.44
C SER A 190 -23.16 -0.93 -3.45
N LEU A 191 -23.61 -1.50 -4.57
CA LEU A 191 -22.72 -2.03 -5.61
C LEU A 191 -21.75 -0.96 -6.13
N ARG A 192 -22.22 0.26 -6.37
CA ARG A 192 -21.34 1.37 -6.80
C ARG A 192 -20.31 1.76 -5.74
N LEU A 193 -20.69 1.71 -4.47
CA LEU A 193 -19.75 2.00 -3.39
C LEU A 193 -18.70 0.89 -3.34
N ASP A 194 -19.12 -0.37 -3.37
CA ASP A 194 -18.24 -1.53 -3.37
C ASP A 194 -17.24 -1.47 -4.55
N GLU A 195 -17.74 -1.25 -5.77
CA GLU A 195 -16.91 -1.05 -6.98
C GLU A 195 -15.90 0.11 -6.80
N SER A 196 -16.33 1.25 -6.26
CA SER A 196 -15.43 2.39 -6.01
C SER A 196 -14.35 2.06 -4.99
N GLN A 197 -14.71 1.35 -3.91
CA GLN A 197 -13.78 0.95 -2.86
C GLN A 197 -12.77 -0.08 -3.36
N GLU A 198 -13.19 -1.02 -4.21
CA GLU A 198 -12.29 -1.98 -4.88
C GLU A 198 -11.27 -1.26 -5.77
N VAL A 199 -11.71 -0.28 -6.56
CA VAL A 199 -10.80 0.52 -7.41
C VAL A 199 -9.77 1.28 -6.56
N GLU A 200 -10.19 1.91 -5.45
CA GLU A 200 -9.26 2.59 -4.55
C GLU A 200 -8.24 1.64 -3.91
N CYS A 201 -8.67 0.43 -3.51
CA CYS A 201 -7.78 -0.61 -3.00
C CYS A 201 -6.73 -1.02 -4.03
N HIS A 202 -7.15 -1.25 -5.28
CA HIS A 202 -6.23 -1.58 -6.37
C HIS A 202 -5.24 -0.45 -6.64
N GLN A 203 -5.72 0.80 -6.76
CA GLN A 203 -4.87 1.96 -6.99
C GLN A 203 -3.85 2.18 -5.87
N LEU A 204 -4.26 2.02 -4.61
CA LEU A 204 -3.34 2.15 -3.49
C LEU A 204 -2.28 1.05 -3.55
N LYS A 205 -2.68 -0.20 -3.79
CA LYS A 205 -1.75 -1.33 -3.87
C LYS A 205 -0.73 -1.16 -4.98
N ASP A 206 -1.18 -0.78 -6.18
CA ASP A 206 -0.30 -0.56 -7.34
C ASP A 206 0.69 0.58 -7.06
N ARG A 207 0.22 1.68 -6.46
CA ARG A 207 1.08 2.80 -6.07
C ARG A 207 2.12 2.38 -5.03
N LEU A 208 1.71 1.71 -3.96
CA LEU A 208 2.63 1.28 -2.89
C LEU A 208 3.67 0.27 -3.42
N GLN A 209 3.26 -0.61 -4.32
CA GLN A 209 4.16 -1.55 -4.98
C GLN A 209 5.18 -0.81 -5.86
N TYR A 210 4.72 0.17 -6.66
CA TYR A 210 5.61 0.99 -7.48
C TYR A 210 6.65 1.75 -6.63
N GLU A 211 6.23 2.34 -5.51
CA GLU A 211 7.14 3.01 -4.56
C GLU A 211 8.19 2.04 -3.98
N LEU A 212 7.78 0.80 -3.63
CA LEU A 212 8.69 -0.25 -3.16
C LEU A 212 9.68 -0.72 -4.23
N ASP A 213 9.23 -0.84 -5.48
CA ASP A 213 10.08 -1.24 -6.60
C ASP A 213 11.18 -0.20 -6.88
N ILE A 214 10.82 1.09 -6.83
CA ILE A 214 11.80 2.19 -6.94
C ILE A 214 12.84 2.11 -5.81
N LEU A 215 12.39 1.93 -4.57
CA LEU A 215 13.30 1.82 -3.43
C LEU A 215 14.25 0.63 -3.60
N THR A 216 13.73 -0.53 -3.99
CA THR A 216 14.51 -1.74 -4.23
C THR A 216 15.54 -1.54 -5.36
N ALA A 217 15.15 -0.87 -6.45
CA ALA A 217 16.05 -0.53 -7.53
C ALA A 217 17.15 0.44 -7.09
N TYR A 218 16.82 1.44 -6.28
CA TYR A 218 17.79 2.38 -5.70
C TYR A 218 18.82 1.64 -4.82
N GLN A 219 18.35 0.78 -3.92
CA GLN A 219 19.22 -0.02 -3.05
C GLN A 219 20.15 -0.95 -3.84
N SER A 220 19.62 -1.61 -4.88
CA SER A 220 20.41 -2.45 -5.78
C SER A 220 21.52 -1.66 -6.46
N LYS A 221 21.18 -0.48 -7.01
CA LYS A 221 22.15 0.43 -7.64
C LYS A 221 23.22 0.90 -6.66
N ASN A 222 22.84 1.29 -5.45
CA ASN A 222 23.78 1.72 -4.41
C ASN A 222 24.74 0.58 -4.04
N ARG A 223 24.22 -0.64 -3.83
CA ARG A 223 25.04 -1.84 -3.55
C ARG A 223 26.04 -2.12 -4.66
N MET A 224 25.62 -2.04 -5.93
CA MET A 224 26.51 -2.23 -7.07
C MET A 224 27.61 -1.16 -7.13
N GLN A 225 27.27 0.10 -6.89
CA GLN A 225 28.25 1.20 -6.88
C GLN A 225 29.26 1.04 -5.74
N ALA A 226 28.79 0.69 -4.54
CA ALA A 226 29.65 0.41 -3.39
C ALA A 226 30.57 -0.79 -3.66
N GLN A 227 30.07 -1.86 -4.27
CA GLN A 227 30.88 -3.00 -4.68
C GLN A 227 31.97 -2.60 -5.68
N ALA A 228 31.59 -1.89 -6.74
CA ALA A 228 32.54 -1.43 -7.76
C ALA A 228 33.63 -0.51 -7.16
N GLN A 229 33.28 0.34 -6.19
CA GLN A 229 34.24 1.17 -5.47
C GLN A 229 35.20 0.32 -4.64
N ARG A 230 34.71 -0.69 -3.90
CA ARG A 230 35.56 -1.62 -3.12
C ARG A 230 36.53 -2.38 -4.02
N ASP A 231 36.08 -2.84 -5.18
CA ASP A 231 36.92 -3.58 -6.12
C ASP A 231 38.03 -2.70 -6.72
N ARG A 232 37.72 -1.44 -7.03
CA ARG A 232 38.74 -0.45 -7.44
C ARG A 232 39.78 -0.20 -6.35
N GLU A 233 39.32 0.12 -5.13
CA GLU A 233 40.21 0.37 -4.00
C GLU A 233 41.12 -0.84 -3.70
N ARG A 234 40.59 -2.06 -3.82
CA ARG A 234 41.35 -3.31 -3.67
C ARG A 234 42.46 -3.40 -4.71
N LYS A 235 42.11 -3.22 -5.99
CA LYS A 235 43.08 -3.27 -7.09
C LYS A 235 44.17 -2.21 -6.95
N GLU A 236 43.81 -0.98 -6.59
CA GLU A 236 44.77 0.09 -6.35
C GLU A 236 45.75 -0.22 -5.20
N LEU A 237 45.29 -0.91 -4.14
CA LEU A 237 46.17 -1.37 -3.07
C LEU A 237 47.08 -2.51 -3.55
N GLU A 238 46.54 -3.48 -4.26
CA GLU A 238 47.30 -4.60 -4.85
C GLU A 238 48.40 -4.09 -5.80
N ASP A 239 48.08 -3.15 -6.68
CA ASP A 239 49.03 -2.53 -7.61
C ASP A 239 50.15 -1.79 -6.83
N ARG A 240 49.79 -1.00 -5.80
CA ARG A 240 50.75 -0.28 -4.97
C ARG A 240 51.65 -1.21 -4.13
N VAL A 241 51.11 -2.32 -3.64
CA VAL A 241 51.90 -3.36 -2.96
C VAL A 241 52.86 -4.03 -3.96
N SER A 242 52.35 -4.41 -5.13
CA SER A 242 53.12 -5.08 -6.19
C SER A 242 54.29 -4.22 -6.67
N VAL A 243 54.07 -2.93 -6.95
CA VAL A 243 55.14 -2.00 -7.36
C VAL A 243 56.20 -1.86 -6.28
N ARG A 244 55.80 -1.74 -5.00
CA ARG A 244 56.77 -1.67 -3.89
C ARG A 244 57.60 -2.95 -3.78
N ARG A 245 56.97 -4.11 -3.94
CA ARG A 245 57.66 -5.40 -3.93
C ARG A 245 58.68 -5.51 -5.06
N ALA A 246 58.28 -5.18 -6.29
CA ALA A 246 59.18 -5.21 -7.45
C ALA A 246 60.40 -4.29 -7.28
N LEU A 247 60.19 -3.09 -6.71
CA LEU A 247 61.29 -2.15 -6.42
C LEU A 247 62.23 -2.63 -5.31
N LEU A 248 61.75 -3.42 -4.35
CA LEU A 248 62.58 -4.02 -3.32
C LEU A 248 63.37 -5.20 -3.88
N GLU A 249 62.76 -6.01 -4.74
CA GLU A 249 63.41 -7.14 -5.42
C GLU A 249 64.43 -6.67 -6.47
N SER A 250 64.21 -5.54 -7.15
CA SER A 250 65.15 -4.99 -8.14
C SER A 250 66.36 -4.27 -7.55
N LYS A 251 66.34 -3.97 -6.24
CA LYS A 251 67.47 -3.36 -5.51
C LYS A 251 68.39 -4.42 -4.88
N CYS A 252 68.09 -5.70 -5.10
CA CYS A 252 68.94 -6.84 -4.75
C CYS A 252 70.08 -7.02 -5.75
#